data_AF-A0A5B2XJS7-F1
#
_entry.id   AF-A0A5B2XJS7-F1
#
_cell.length_a   1.000
_cell.length_b   1.000
_cell.length_c   1.000
_cell.angle_alpha   90.00
_cell.angle_beta   90.00
_cell.angle_gamma   90.00
#
_symmetry.space_group_name_H-M   'P 1'
#
loop_
_entity.id
_entity.type
_entity.pdbx_description
1 polymer ?
#
loop_
_entity_poly.entity_id
_entity_poly.type
_entity_poly.pdbx_seq_one_letter_code
_entity_poly.pdbx_strand_id
1 'polypeptide(L)'
;MDTALRKAAAVWVAVPGQRARLAWTAWRGGVLWLAAGSDQDVPGLTDGVSCTVTLRSPTTHSHLLDVAVTARLTEPDEETATALRGARLNGVAVLDAVYRLEFA
;
A
#
# COMPACT_ATOMS: atom_id res chain seq x y z
N MET A 1 -3.18 -14.67 3.75
CA MET A 1 -3.06 -13.28 3.30
C MET A 1 -3.33 -12.31 4.45
N ASP A 2 -4.56 -12.26 5.01
CA ASP A 2 -4.94 -11.37 6.14
C ASP A 2 -3.96 -11.33 7.31
N THR A 3 -3.54 -12.49 7.82
CA THR A 3 -2.58 -12.55 8.94
C THR A 3 -1.22 -11.93 8.59
N ALA A 4 -0.77 -12.07 7.34
CA ALA A 4 0.49 -11.47 6.89
C ALA A 4 0.35 -9.95 6.76
N LEU A 5 -0.75 -9.46 6.20
CA LEU A 5 -1.03 -8.03 6.03
C LEU A 5 -1.20 -7.31 7.37
N ARG A 6 -1.88 -7.94 8.34
CA ARG A 6 -2.01 -7.41 9.71
C ARG A 6 -0.68 -7.38 10.46
N LYS A 7 0.26 -8.27 10.12
CA LYS A 7 1.56 -8.38 10.80
C LYS A 7 2.68 -7.63 10.10
N ALA A 8 2.58 -7.32 8.82
CA ALA A 8 3.66 -6.71 8.06
C ALA A 8 3.97 -5.29 8.58
N ALA A 9 5.25 -4.97 8.79
CA ALA A 9 5.68 -3.57 9.01
C ALA A 9 6.06 -2.87 7.71
N ALA A 10 6.34 -3.63 6.65
CA ALA A 10 6.86 -3.08 5.42
C ALA A 10 6.12 -3.69 4.22
N VAL A 11 5.47 -2.82 3.46
CA VAL A 11 4.77 -3.14 2.22
C VAL A 11 5.55 -2.50 1.09
N TRP A 12 6.02 -3.31 0.15
CA TRP A 12 6.69 -2.82 -1.05
C TRP A 12 5.76 -2.94 -2.23
N VAL A 13 5.69 -1.91 -3.06
CA VAL A 13 4.87 -1.87 -4.28
C VAL A 13 5.79 -1.78 -5.49
N ALA A 14 5.65 -2.72 -6.43
CA ALA A 14 6.42 -2.78 -7.66
C ALA A 14 5.48 -2.77 -8.87
N VAL A 15 5.51 -1.68 -9.64
CA VAL A 15 4.85 -1.60 -10.96
C VAL A 15 5.81 -2.16 -12.02
N PRO A 16 5.33 -2.91 -13.04
CA PRO A 16 6.18 -3.43 -14.10
C PRO A 16 7.07 -2.36 -14.74
N GLY A 17 8.37 -2.65 -14.85
CA GLY A 17 9.37 -1.71 -15.39
C GLY A 17 9.81 -0.60 -14.44
N GLN A 18 9.27 -0.55 -13.21
CA GLN A 18 9.63 0.44 -12.20
C GLN A 18 10.34 -0.20 -11.01
N ARG A 19 11.13 0.58 -10.28
CA ARG A 19 11.76 0.11 -9.04
C ARG A 19 10.73 0.01 -7.93
N ALA A 20 10.75 -1.10 -7.18
CA ALA A 20 9.90 -1.26 -6.01
C ALA A 20 10.09 -0.13 -4.98
N ARG A 21 9.00 0.37 -4.43
CA ARG A 21 8.98 1.41 -3.38
C ARG A 21 8.40 0.87 -2.09
N LEU A 22 9.04 1.20 -0.97
CA LEU A 22 8.45 0.97 0.34
C LEU A 22 7.32 1.99 0.52
N ALA A 23 6.15 1.49 0.89
CA ALA A 23 4.96 2.30 1.05
C ALA A 23 4.35 2.12 2.44
N TRP A 24 3.91 3.22 3.05
CA TRP A 24 2.95 3.17 4.15
C TRP A 24 1.55 2.91 3.57
N THR A 25 0.82 2.01 4.24
CA THR A 25 -0.46 1.47 3.79
C THR A 25 -1.37 1.18 4.98
N ALA A 26 -2.68 1.05 4.75
CA ALA A 26 -3.64 0.60 5.75
C ALA A 26 -4.35 -0.68 5.31
N TRP A 27 -4.42 -1.68 6.18
CA TRP A 27 -5.25 -2.88 5.96
C TRP A 27 -6.62 -2.70 6.60
N ARG A 28 -7.68 -2.60 5.78
CA ARG A 28 -9.03 -2.26 6.23
C ARG A 28 -10.08 -2.92 5.35
N GLY A 29 -11.10 -3.52 5.96
CA GLY A 29 -12.21 -4.12 5.21
C GLY A 29 -11.78 -5.20 4.21
N GLY A 30 -10.71 -5.95 4.50
CA GLY A 30 -10.16 -6.94 3.55
C GLY A 30 -9.42 -6.33 2.36
N VAL A 31 -9.08 -5.04 2.43
CA VAL A 31 -8.46 -4.27 1.35
C VAL A 31 -7.18 -3.63 1.86
N LEU A 32 -6.15 -3.63 1.00
CA LEU A 32 -4.92 -2.90 1.24
C LEU A 32 -5.04 -1.53 0.57
N TRP A 33 -5.05 -0.49 1.40
CA TRP A 33 -5.16 0.89 0.99
C TRP A 33 -3.78 1.54 0.94
N LEU A 34 -3.55 2.31 -0.11
CA LEU A 34 -2.30 3.00 -0.38
C LEU A 34 -2.62 4.44 -0.76
N ALA A 35 -1.94 5.42 -0.19
CA ALA A 35 -1.94 6.76 -0.77
C ALA A 35 -0.66 6.98 -1.56
N ALA A 36 -0.73 7.77 -2.62
CA ALA A 36 0.42 8.15 -3.44
C ALA A 36 0.35 9.63 -3.79
N GLY A 37 1.50 10.22 -4.11
CA GLY A 37 1.62 11.62 -4.48
C GLY A 37 2.87 12.26 -3.92
N SER A 38 2.76 13.54 -3.57
CA SER A 38 3.86 14.38 -3.08
C SER A 38 4.59 13.77 -1.88
N ASP A 39 3.86 13.16 -0.96
CA ASP A 39 4.38 12.56 0.27
C ASP A 39 4.86 11.11 0.13
N GLN A 40 4.44 10.42 -0.94
CA GLN A 40 4.76 9.02 -1.20
C GLN A 40 4.78 8.74 -2.70
N ASP A 41 5.99 8.76 -3.26
CA ASP A 41 6.22 8.43 -4.67
C ASP A 41 6.15 6.91 -4.90
N VAL A 42 5.23 6.50 -5.79
CA VAL A 42 5.13 5.13 -6.32
C VAL A 42 5.11 5.22 -7.85
N PRO A 43 6.29 5.18 -8.51
CA PRO A 43 6.39 5.40 -9.96
C PRO A 43 5.55 4.41 -10.77
N GLY A 44 4.86 4.93 -11.78
CA GLY A 44 4.00 4.14 -12.66
C GLY A 44 2.68 3.68 -12.04
N LEU A 45 2.38 4.06 -10.80
CA LEU A 45 1.09 3.76 -10.18
C LEU A 45 0.00 4.65 -10.80
N THR A 46 -0.92 4.02 -11.51
CA THR A 46 -2.10 4.67 -12.09
C THR A 46 -3.31 3.77 -11.90
N ASP A 47 -4.51 4.31 -12.09
CA ASP A 47 -5.73 3.51 -12.05
C ASP A 47 -5.66 2.35 -13.06
N GLY A 48 -6.03 1.16 -12.62
CA GLY A 48 -6.04 -0.06 -13.41
C GLY A 48 -4.72 -0.79 -13.59
N VAL A 49 -3.61 -0.26 -13.07
CA VAL A 49 -2.31 -0.91 -13.26
C VAL A 49 -2.19 -2.17 -12.40
N SER A 50 -1.69 -3.24 -12.99
CA SER A 50 -1.26 -4.42 -12.24
C SER A 50 0.12 -4.17 -11.62
N CYS A 51 0.27 -4.47 -10.33
CA CYS A 51 1.52 -4.35 -9.61
C CYS A 51 1.72 -5.53 -8.66
N THR A 52 2.95 -5.70 -8.17
CA THR A 52 3.28 -6.70 -7.15
C THR A 52 3.43 -6.01 -5.80
N VAL A 53 2.73 -6.54 -4.80
CA VAL A 53 2.89 -6.17 -3.40
C VAL A 53 3.74 -7.23 -2.71
N THR A 54 4.86 -6.81 -2.12
CA THR A 54 5.71 -7.66 -1.30
C THR A 54 5.56 -7.28 0.16
N LEU A 55 5.20 -8.26 0.99
CA LEU A 55 5.09 -8.10 2.45
C LEU A 55 6.34 -8.65 3.13
N ARG A 56 6.87 -7.89 4.09
CA ARG A 56 7.99 -8.32 4.92
C ARG A 56 7.67 -8.30 6.41
N SER A 57 8.31 -9.22 7.13
CA SER A 57 8.18 -9.37 8.58
C SER A 57 8.67 -8.12 9.31
N PRO A 58 7.93 -7.64 10.33
CA PRO A 58 8.30 -6.46 11.11
C PRO A 58 9.51 -6.68 12.01
N THR A 59 9.77 -7.93 12.40
CA THR A 59 10.80 -8.28 13.39
C THR A 59 12.03 -8.87 12.73
N THR A 60 11.83 -9.76 11.76
CA THR A 60 12.91 -10.51 11.11
C THR A 60 13.31 -9.94 9.76
N HIS A 61 12.54 -8.97 9.22
CA HIS A 61 12.69 -8.42 7.86
C HIS A 61 12.67 -9.46 6.73
N SER A 62 12.30 -10.70 7.05
CA SER A 62 12.16 -11.78 6.10
C SER A 62 11.01 -11.52 5.14
N HIS A 63 11.13 -12.04 3.93
CA HIS A 63 10.04 -12.11 2.98
C HIS A 63 8.88 -12.94 3.57
N LEU A 64 7.66 -12.43 3.45
CA LEU A 64 6.46 -13.16 3.85
C LEU A 64 5.67 -13.65 2.64
N LEU A 65 5.45 -12.77 1.66
CA LEU A 65 4.59 -13.04 0.52
C LEU A 65 4.80 -11.98 -0.58
N ASP A 66 4.72 -12.42 -1.84
CA ASP A 66 4.48 -11.57 -3.00
C ASP A 66 3.07 -11.83 -3.52
N VAL A 67 2.32 -10.78 -3.83
CA VAL A 67 0.97 -10.89 -4.37
C VAL A 67 0.78 -9.94 -5.54
N ALA A 68 0.22 -10.43 -6.64
CA ALA A 68 -0.23 -9.59 -7.72
C ALA A 68 -1.54 -8.89 -7.32
N VAL A 69 -1.59 -7.58 -7.53
CA VAL A 69 -2.78 -6.76 -7.24
C VAL A 69 -3.05 -5.83 -8.42
N THR A 70 -4.27 -5.35 -8.52
CA THR A 70 -4.62 -4.23 -9.40
C THR A 70 -4.89 -3.00 -8.55
N ALA A 71 -4.24 -1.89 -8.87
CA ALA A 71 -4.48 -0.62 -8.21
C ALA A 71 -5.74 0.03 -8.79
N ARG A 72 -6.72 0.35 -7.94
CA ARG A 72 -7.91 1.13 -8.30
C ARG A 72 -7.88 2.48 -7.62
N LEU A 73 -7.85 3.56 -8.40
CA LEU A 73 -7.96 4.91 -7.86
C LEU A 73 -9.38 5.12 -7.33
N THR A 74 -9.51 5.59 -6.10
CA THR A 74 -10.82 5.79 -5.46
C THR A 74 -10.72 6.84 -4.37
N GLU A 75 -11.87 7.34 -3.93
CA GLU A 75 -11.98 8.11 -2.70
C GLU A 75 -12.16 7.17 -1.50
N PRO A 76 -11.40 7.34 -0.41
CA PRO A 76 -11.60 6.59 0.83
C PRO A 76 -12.73 7.22 1.66
N ASP A 77 -13.39 6.42 2.50
CA ASP A 77 -14.21 6.95 3.59
C ASP A 77 -13.36 7.62 4.68
N GLU A 78 -14.01 8.32 5.62
CA GLU A 78 -13.32 9.08 6.68
C GLU A 78 -12.50 8.17 7.62
N GLU A 79 -13.00 6.97 7.92
CA GLU A 79 -12.30 6.00 8.77
C GLU A 79 -11.01 5.53 8.08
N THR A 80 -11.08 5.21 6.79
CA THR A 80 -9.95 4.76 5.97
C THR A 80 -8.94 5.88 5.75
N ALA A 81 -9.40 7.10 5.50
CA ALA A 81 -8.53 8.27 5.40
C ALA A 81 -7.77 8.51 6.71
N THR A 82 -8.45 8.38 7.86
CA THR A 82 -7.83 8.49 9.19
C THR A 82 -6.80 7.39 9.42
N ALA A 83 -7.12 6.14 9.06
CA ALA A 83 -6.19 5.02 9.17
C ALA A 83 -4.94 5.21 8.29
N LEU A 84 -5.10 5.68 7.05
CA LEU A 84 -3.98 6.00 6.16
C LEU A 84 -3.08 7.09 6.72
N ARG A 85 -3.67 8.16 7.28
CA ARG A 85 -2.88 9.21 7.94
C ARG A 85 -2.11 8.67 9.15
N GLY A 86 -2.73 7.81 9.95
CA GLY A 86 -2.08 7.14 11.08
C GLY A 86 -0.98 6.15 10.70
N ALA A 87 -1.02 5.60 9.47
CA ALA A 87 0.02 4.71 8.96
C ALA A 87 1.34 5.45 8.67
N ARG A 88 1.31 6.78 8.50
CA ARG A 88 2.51 7.59 8.36
C ARG A 88 3.08 7.93 9.74
N LEU A 89 4.15 7.25 10.12
CA LEU A 89 4.72 7.36 11.46
C LEU A 89 5.52 8.67 11.71
N ASN A 90 6.01 9.33 10.65
CA ASN A 90 6.97 10.43 10.76
C ASN A 90 6.44 11.79 10.25
N GLY A 91 5.13 12.00 10.24
CA GLY A 91 4.55 13.29 9.83
C GLY A 91 3.07 13.21 9.45
N VAL A 92 2.50 14.35 9.08
CA VAL A 92 1.12 14.44 8.60
C VAL A 92 1.05 13.90 7.18
N ALA A 93 0.24 12.87 6.92
CA ALA A 93 0.12 12.33 5.57
C ALA A 93 -0.77 13.22 4.68
N VAL A 94 -0.24 13.58 3.51
CA VAL A 94 -1.00 14.11 2.38
C VAL A 94 -1.52 12.95 1.53
N LEU A 95 -2.83 12.94 1.28
CA LEU A 95 -3.51 11.90 0.52
C LEU A 95 -3.88 12.43 -0.88
N ASP A 96 -2.88 12.72 -1.72
CA ASP A 96 -3.13 13.31 -3.06
C ASP A 96 -3.93 12.36 -3.97
N ALA A 97 -3.61 11.07 -3.94
CA ALA A 97 -4.34 10.02 -4.63
C ALA A 97 -4.41 8.78 -3.74
N VAL A 98 -5.57 8.13 -3.66
CA VAL A 98 -5.77 6.94 -2.84
C VAL A 98 -6.18 5.75 -3.70
N TYR A 99 -5.48 4.64 -3.49
CA TYR A 99 -5.65 3.42 -4.24
C TYR A 99 -6.13 2.29 -3.34
N ARG A 100 -7.15 1.59 -3.81
CA ARG A 100 -7.54 0.27 -3.35
C ARG A 100 -6.74 -0.76 -4.13
N LEU A 101 -5.90 -1.53 -3.44
CA LEU A 101 -5.15 -2.62 -4.05
C LEU A 101 -5.98 -3.90 -4.00
N GLU A 102 -6.54 -4.28 -5.15
CA GLU A 102 -7.41 -5.45 -5.30
C GLU A 102 -6.54 -6.66 -5.61
N PHE A 103 -6.57 -7.66 -4.74
CA PHE A 103 -5.89 -8.93 -4.98
C PHE A 103 -6.60 -9.70 -6.09
N ALA A 104 -5.82 -10.26 -7.02
CA ALA A 104 -6.31 -11.16 -8.06
C ALA A 104 -6.71 -12.52 -7.49
#